data_AF-A0A7K1BTP9-F1
#
_entry.id   AF-A0A7K1BTP9-F1
#
_cell.length_a   1.000
_cell.length_b   1.000
_cell.length_c   1.000
_cell.angle_alpha   90.00
_cell.angle_beta   90.00
_cell.angle_gamma   90.00
#
_symmetry.space_group_name_H-M   'P 1'
#
loop_
_entity.id
_entity.type
_entity.pdbx_description
1 polymer ?
#
loop_
_entity_poly.entity_id
_entity_poly.type
_entity_poly.pdbx_seq_one_letter_code
_entity_poly.pdbx_strand_id
1 'polypeptide(L)'
;MSQTWAYISNYSIYSAMAVFMLSFFAHAYETAWAVRAPQSADSTDGNLITKTLDYTRTEKAARIATAMMILGFILLFAGVIARGISAHRVPWGNMYEFSITGALAFTGAYLAALRKYDLRWLGLLVSIAVLLTLGTAVAVL
;
A
#
# COMPACT_ATOMS: atom_id res chain seq x y z
N MET A 1 31.68 -6.10 0.65
CA MET A 1 30.36 -6.73 0.88
C MET A 1 29.23 -5.71 1.12
N SER A 2 29.46 -4.58 1.78
CA SER A 2 28.44 -3.53 2.00
C SER A 2 27.78 -2.99 0.73
N GLN A 3 28.54 -2.82 -0.36
CA GLN A 3 28.03 -2.31 -1.65
C GLN A 3 26.90 -3.20 -2.23
N THR A 4 27.00 -4.52 -2.11
CA THR A 4 26.01 -5.47 -2.65
C THR A 4 24.65 -5.32 -1.96
N TRP A 5 24.64 -5.10 -0.63
CA TRP A 5 23.42 -4.90 0.15
C TRP A 5 22.71 -3.59 -0.19
N ALA A 6 23.46 -2.53 -0.52
CA ALA A 6 22.91 -1.26 -0.97
C ALA A 6 22.18 -1.41 -2.33
N TYR A 7 22.74 -2.14 -3.29
CA TYR A 7 22.07 -2.43 -4.56
C TYR A 7 20.80 -3.26 -4.37
N ILE A 8 20.85 -4.31 -3.53
CA ILE A 8 19.68 -5.14 -3.22
C ILE A 8 18.56 -4.30 -2.58
N SER A 9 18.90 -3.41 -1.65
CA SER A 9 17.94 -2.49 -1.03
C SER A 9 17.26 -1.60 -2.09
N ASN A 10 18.06 -0.95 -2.95
CA ASN A 10 17.52 -0.06 -3.98
C ASN A 10 16.61 -0.81 -4.95
N TYR A 11 17.04 -1.95 -5.49
CA TYR A 11 16.20 -2.74 -6.39
C TYR A 11 14.91 -3.20 -5.71
N SER A 12 14.97 -3.60 -4.44
CA SER A 12 13.78 -4.00 -3.68
C SER A 12 12.81 -2.83 -3.50
N ILE A 13 13.30 -1.61 -3.27
CA ILE A 13 12.46 -0.42 -3.11
C ILE A 13 11.82 -0.02 -4.44
N TYR A 14 12.56 -0.07 -5.55
CA TYR A 14 12.00 0.17 -6.89
C TYR A 14 10.94 -0.87 -7.26
N SER A 15 11.20 -2.15 -6.99
CA SER A 15 10.23 -3.22 -7.21
C SER A 15 9.00 -3.07 -6.30
N ALA A 16 9.18 -2.68 -5.03
CA ALA A 16 8.06 -2.37 -4.13
C ALA A 16 7.20 -1.23 -4.69
N MET A 17 7.82 -0.15 -5.17
CA MET A 17 7.12 0.97 -5.79
C MET A 17 6.27 0.54 -6.99
N ALA A 18 6.82 -0.31 -7.87
CA ALA A 18 6.08 -0.85 -9.01
C ALA A 18 4.89 -1.73 -8.57
N VAL A 19 5.07 -2.56 -7.54
CA VAL A 19 4.00 -3.41 -7.01
C VAL A 19 2.91 -2.59 -6.31
N PHE A 20 3.29 -1.54 -5.56
CA PHE A 20 2.33 -0.61 -4.98
C PHE A 20 1.54 0.15 -6.05
N MET A 21 2.15 0.46 -7.19
CA MET A 21 1.48 1.09 -8.32
C MET A 21 0.39 0.17 -8.90
N LEU A 22 0.69 -1.12 -9.07
CA LEU A 22 -0.29 -2.12 -9.49
C LEU A 22 -1.42 -2.28 -8.45
N SER A 23 -1.07 -2.33 -7.16
CA SER A 23 -2.04 -2.37 -6.06
C SER A 23 -2.98 -1.16 -6.09
N PHE A 24 -2.44 0.03 -6.33
CA PHE A 24 -3.23 1.26 -6.44
C PHE A 24 -4.20 1.20 -7.61
N PHE A 25 -3.77 0.82 -8.81
CA PHE A 25 -4.68 0.70 -9.94
C PHE A 25 -5.75 -0.37 -9.72
N ALA A 26 -5.41 -1.47 -9.07
CA ALA A 26 -6.38 -2.51 -8.72
C ALA A 26 -7.42 -2.00 -7.71
N HIS A 27 -6.99 -1.26 -6.67
CA HIS A 27 -7.90 -0.59 -5.73
C HIS A 27 -8.74 0.51 -6.40
N ALA A 28 -8.15 1.26 -7.32
CA ALA A 28 -8.85 2.32 -8.06
C ALA A 28 -9.93 1.72 -8.96
N TYR A 29 -9.62 0.63 -9.65
CA TYR A 29 -10.59 -0.13 -10.44
C TYR A 29 -11.72 -0.70 -9.58
N GLU A 30 -11.39 -1.36 -8.47
CA GLU A 30 -12.41 -1.83 -7.52
C GLU A 30 -13.32 -0.69 -7.07
N THR A 31 -12.73 0.43 -6.67
CA THR A 31 -13.47 1.55 -6.11
C THR A 31 -14.34 2.22 -7.15
N ALA A 32 -13.84 2.44 -8.37
CA ALA A 32 -14.57 3.08 -9.45
C ALA A 32 -15.78 2.24 -9.91
N TRP A 33 -15.64 0.90 -9.94
CA TRP A 33 -16.73 -0.01 -10.33
C TRP A 33 -17.64 -0.44 -9.19
N ALA A 34 -17.26 -0.19 -7.93
CA ALA A 34 -18.11 -0.43 -6.76
C ALA A 34 -19.12 0.71 -6.47
N VAL A 35 -18.97 1.89 -7.09
CA VAL A 35 -19.90 3.02 -6.93
C VAL A 35 -21.27 2.66 -7.51
N ARG A 36 -22.28 2.53 -6.65
CA ARG A 36 -23.69 2.31 -7.06
C ARG A 36 -24.33 3.61 -7.53
N ALA A 37 -25.23 3.50 -8.52
CA ALA A 37 -26.13 4.58 -8.90
C ALA A 37 -27.12 4.90 -7.74
N PRO A 38 -27.46 6.19 -7.51
CA PRO A 38 -28.19 6.64 -6.32
C PRO A 38 -29.56 6.00 -6.12
N GLN A 39 -30.22 5.54 -7.19
CA GLN A 39 -31.55 4.91 -7.13
C GLN A 39 -31.56 3.54 -6.44
N SER A 40 -30.42 2.82 -6.40
CA SER A 40 -30.29 1.53 -5.71
C SER A 40 -29.82 1.64 -4.25
N ALA A 41 -29.42 2.84 -3.82
CA ALA A 41 -28.91 3.11 -2.46
C ALA A 41 -30.04 3.41 -1.46
N ASP A 42 -31.19 3.87 -1.95
CA ASP A 42 -32.33 4.29 -1.12
C ASP A 42 -33.13 3.11 -0.53
N SER A 43 -32.98 1.92 -1.11
CA SER A 43 -33.73 0.70 -0.77
C SER A 43 -33.00 -0.25 0.21
N THR A 44 -31.80 0.08 0.69
CA THR A 44 -30.98 -0.80 1.56
C THR A 44 -30.75 -0.18 2.93
N ASP A 45 -31.13 -0.84 4.03
CA ASP A 45 -30.82 -0.36 5.39
C ASP A 45 -29.33 -0.57 5.74
N GLY A 46 -28.66 0.51 6.16
CA GLY A 46 -27.23 0.51 6.50
C GLY A 46 -26.58 1.90 6.49
N ASN A 47 -25.31 1.99 6.90
CA ASN A 47 -24.54 3.25 6.94
C ASN A 47 -24.31 3.82 5.51
N LEU A 48 -24.10 5.13 5.37
CA LEU A 48 -23.96 5.84 4.09
C LEU A 48 -22.90 5.23 3.16
N ILE A 49 -21.81 4.68 3.72
CA ILE A 49 -20.75 4.02 2.97
C ILE A 49 -21.22 2.68 2.36
N THR A 50 -21.98 1.89 3.12
CA THR A 50 -22.54 0.60 2.66
C THR A 50 -23.67 0.80 1.65
N LYS A 51 -24.44 1.89 1.78
CA LYS A 51 -25.47 2.27 0.79
C LYS A 51 -24.89 2.62 -0.58
N THR A 52 -23.71 3.24 -0.60
CA THR A 52 -23.12 3.81 -1.83
C THR A 52 -22.12 2.87 -2.52
N LEU A 53 -21.47 1.97 -1.78
CA LEU A 53 -20.39 1.12 -2.31
C LEU A 53 -20.72 -0.37 -2.14
N ASP A 54 -21.02 -1.06 -3.25
CA ASP A 54 -21.31 -2.50 -3.25
C ASP A 54 -20.13 -3.30 -3.80
N TYR A 55 -19.35 -3.86 -2.88
CA TYR A 55 -18.13 -4.61 -3.18
C TYR A 55 -18.37 -6.08 -3.55
N THR A 56 -19.63 -6.55 -3.53
CA THR A 56 -19.96 -7.96 -3.76
C THR A 56 -19.55 -8.41 -5.17
N ARG A 57 -19.66 -7.52 -6.16
CA ARG A 57 -19.25 -7.83 -7.56
C ARG A 57 -17.74 -7.72 -7.78
N THR A 58 -17.05 -6.91 -6.99
CA THR A 58 -15.62 -6.62 -7.16
C THR A 58 -14.72 -7.39 -6.19
N GLU A 59 -15.27 -8.31 -5.40
CA GLU A 59 -14.56 -9.04 -4.35
C GLU A 59 -13.30 -9.78 -4.84
N LYS A 60 -13.33 -10.33 -6.06
CA LYS A 60 -12.15 -10.98 -6.68
C LYS A 60 -11.05 -9.96 -6.98
N ALA A 61 -11.40 -8.81 -7.56
CA ALA A 61 -10.45 -7.73 -7.86
C ALA A 61 -9.85 -7.16 -6.58
N ALA A 62 -10.67 -7.01 -5.55
CA ALA A 62 -10.26 -6.56 -4.22
C ALA A 62 -9.24 -7.50 -3.56
N ARG A 63 -9.47 -8.82 -3.62
CA ARG A 63 -8.51 -9.81 -3.12
C ARG A 63 -7.17 -9.73 -3.86
N ILE A 64 -7.19 -9.52 -5.17
CA ILE A 64 -5.98 -9.32 -5.98
C ILE A 64 -5.27 -8.03 -5.56
N ALA A 65 -6.02 -6.94 -5.36
CA ALA A 65 -5.47 -5.67 -4.90
C ALA A 65 -4.80 -5.78 -3.53
N THR A 66 -5.46 -6.43 -2.56
CA THR A 66 -4.88 -6.71 -1.24
C THR A 66 -3.65 -7.62 -1.34
N ALA A 67 -3.67 -8.64 -2.21
CA ALA A 67 -2.51 -9.50 -2.42
C ALA A 67 -1.30 -8.72 -2.98
N MET A 68 -1.52 -7.84 -3.95
CA MET A 68 -0.49 -6.93 -4.46
C MET A 68 0.03 -5.99 -3.37
N MET A 69 -0.86 -5.45 -2.51
CA MET A 69 -0.49 -4.63 -1.36
C MET A 69 0.45 -5.37 -0.39
N ILE A 70 0.13 -6.63 -0.07
CA ILE A 70 0.94 -7.48 0.81
C ILE A 70 2.30 -7.77 0.16
N LEU A 71 2.33 -8.07 -1.14
CA LEU A 71 3.58 -8.26 -1.86
C LEU A 71 4.46 -6.99 -1.82
N GLY A 72 3.88 -5.83 -2.12
CA GLY A 72 4.59 -4.55 -2.05
C GLY A 72 5.15 -4.28 -0.64
N PHE A 73 4.39 -4.59 0.40
CA PHE A 73 4.83 -4.50 1.79
C PHE A 73 6.02 -5.42 2.09
N ILE A 74 5.98 -6.68 1.65
CA ILE A 74 7.08 -7.63 1.86
C ILE A 74 8.36 -7.15 1.16
N LEU A 75 8.25 -6.66 -0.08
CA LEU A 75 9.40 -6.11 -0.80
C LEU A 75 9.96 -4.87 -0.11
N LEU A 76 9.11 -3.97 0.36
CA LEU A 76 9.53 -2.78 1.10
C LEU A 76 10.22 -3.16 2.41
N PHE A 77 9.69 -4.17 3.13
CA PHE A 77 10.27 -4.69 4.36
C PHE A 77 11.66 -5.27 4.13
N ALA A 78 11.82 -6.10 3.09
CA ALA A 78 13.11 -6.63 2.70
C ALA A 78 14.10 -5.50 2.35
N GLY A 79 13.64 -4.47 1.61
CA GLY A 79 14.43 -3.30 1.27
C GLY A 79 14.92 -2.51 2.48
N VAL A 80 14.04 -2.30 3.48
CA VAL A 80 14.36 -1.60 4.74
C VAL A 80 15.35 -2.41 5.58
N ILE A 81 15.14 -3.73 5.72
CA ILE A 81 16.07 -4.61 6.47
C ILE A 81 17.44 -4.64 5.82
N ALA A 82 17.50 -4.82 4.50
CA ALA A 82 18.76 -4.82 3.76
C ALA A 82 19.52 -3.50 3.97
N ARG A 83 18.80 -2.38 4.08
CA ARG A 83 19.38 -1.06 4.35
C ARG A 83 19.93 -0.93 5.77
N GLY A 84 19.19 -1.41 6.78
CA GLY A 84 19.66 -1.44 8.16
C GLY A 84 20.91 -2.32 8.35
N ILE A 85 20.94 -3.48 7.69
CA ILE A 85 22.12 -4.37 7.68
C ILE A 85 23.30 -3.69 6.99
N SER A 86 23.08 -3.05 5.84
CA SER A 86 24.14 -2.36 5.09
C SER A 86 24.73 -1.17 5.87
N ALA A 87 23.92 -0.48 6.66
CA ALA A 87 24.31 0.72 7.37
C ALA A 87 24.88 0.45 8.78
N HIS A 88 24.76 -0.80 9.28
CA HIS A 88 25.07 -1.20 10.66
C HIS A 88 24.43 -0.30 11.74
N ARG A 89 23.33 0.37 11.39
CA ARG A 89 22.60 1.32 12.25
C ARG A 89 21.12 1.28 11.93
N VAL A 90 20.31 1.77 12.86
CA VAL A 90 18.86 1.92 12.63
C VAL A 90 18.66 2.88 11.44
N PRO A 91 17.80 2.53 10.45
CA PRO A 91 17.61 3.29 9.21
C PRO A 91 16.79 4.57 9.44
N TRP A 92 17.21 5.42 10.39
CA TRP A 92 16.65 6.74 10.70
C TRP A 92 17.68 7.85 10.47
N GLY A 93 18.86 7.51 9.96
CA GLY A 93 19.95 8.47 9.80
C GLY A 93 19.76 9.43 8.62
N ASN A 94 18.92 9.07 7.64
CA ASN A 94 18.64 9.88 6.46
C ASN A 94 17.12 10.02 6.23
N MET A 95 16.69 11.15 5.64
CA MET A 95 15.28 11.43 5.32
C MET A 95 14.67 10.39 4.38
N TYR A 96 15.48 9.87 3.45
CA TYR A 96 15.10 8.74 2.61
C TYR A 96 14.71 7.52 3.46
N GLU A 97 15.56 7.16 4.43
CA GLU A 97 15.39 5.96 5.26
C GLU A 97 14.20 6.10 6.22
N PHE A 98 13.99 7.31 6.74
CA PHE A 98 12.81 7.66 7.52
C PHE A 98 11.51 7.55 6.71
N SER A 99 11.53 8.00 5.45
CA SER A 99 10.33 7.97 4.60
C SER A 99 9.93 6.54 4.22
N ILE A 100 10.90 5.68 3.87
CA ILE A 100 10.60 4.27 3.54
C ILE A 100 10.13 3.48 4.76
N THR A 101 10.68 3.76 5.96
CA THR A 101 10.24 3.11 7.21
C THR A 101 8.87 3.61 7.64
N GLY A 102 8.57 4.90 7.43
CA GLY A 102 7.23 5.47 7.62
C GLY A 102 6.20 4.85 6.67
N ALA A 103 6.51 4.73 5.38
CA ALA A 103 5.66 4.07 4.40
C ALA A 103 5.40 2.60 4.76
N LEU A 104 6.43 1.92 5.27
CA LEU A 104 6.30 0.55 5.78
C LEU A 104 5.38 0.47 7.00
N ALA A 105 5.58 1.34 8.00
CA ALA A 105 4.75 1.38 9.19
C ALA A 105 3.29 1.68 8.85
N PHE A 106 3.05 2.64 7.94
CA PHE A 106 1.71 3.02 7.50
C PHE A 106 1.00 1.87 6.77
N THR A 107 1.70 1.20 5.84
CA THR A 107 1.15 0.02 5.15
C THR A 107 0.92 -1.14 6.10
N GLY A 108 1.84 -1.39 7.03
CA GLY A 108 1.72 -2.45 8.03
C GLY A 108 0.54 -2.23 8.98
N ALA A 109 0.34 -0.98 9.42
CA ALA A 109 -0.82 -0.59 10.23
C ALA A 109 -2.13 -0.80 9.47
N TYR A 110 -2.17 -0.46 8.18
CA TYR A 110 -3.33 -0.74 7.33
C TYR A 110 -3.62 -2.23 7.19
N LEU A 111 -2.61 -3.06 6.89
CA LEU A 111 -2.79 -4.52 6.79
C LEU A 111 -3.22 -5.15 8.13
N ALA A 112 -2.73 -4.63 9.25
CA ALA A 112 -3.17 -5.06 10.58
C ALA A 112 -4.62 -4.64 10.88
N ALA A 113 -5.01 -3.42 10.50
CA ALA A 113 -6.38 -2.96 10.61
C ALA A 113 -7.33 -3.79 9.75
N LEU A 114 -6.91 -4.14 8.53
CA LEU A 114 -7.67 -4.98 7.59
C LEU A 114 -7.99 -6.38 8.16
N ARG A 115 -7.14 -6.91 9.05
CA ARG A 115 -7.41 -8.19 9.73
C ARG A 115 -8.58 -8.12 10.71
N LYS A 116 -8.89 -6.94 11.24
CA LYS A 116 -9.91 -6.75 12.29
C LYS A 116 -11.15 -6.00 11.81
N TYR A 117 -10.99 -5.16 10.79
CA TYR A 117 -12.04 -4.29 10.26
C TYR A 117 -11.99 -4.31 8.73
N ASP A 118 -13.12 -4.57 8.06
CA ASP A 118 -13.24 -4.62 6.59
C ASP A 118 -13.17 -3.22 5.93
N LEU A 119 -12.12 -2.44 6.21
CA LEU A 119 -11.89 -1.10 5.64
C LEU A 119 -11.29 -1.18 4.22
N ARG A 120 -11.96 -1.85 3.29
CA ARG A 120 -11.46 -2.06 1.92
C ARG A 120 -11.29 -0.76 1.16
N TRP A 121 -12.21 0.20 1.31
CA TRP A 121 -12.11 1.52 0.70
C TRP A 121 -10.85 2.31 1.12
N LEU A 122 -10.34 2.03 2.32
CA LEU A 122 -9.14 2.68 2.84
C LEU A 122 -7.88 2.25 2.08
N GLY A 123 -7.88 1.08 1.41
CA GLY A 123 -6.71 0.60 0.68
C GLY A 123 -6.35 1.45 -0.54
N LEU A 124 -7.32 2.14 -1.15
CA LEU A 124 -7.06 3.13 -2.19
C LEU A 124 -6.28 4.33 -1.61
N LEU A 125 -6.74 4.87 -0.48
CA LEU A 125 -6.09 6.01 0.19
C LEU A 125 -4.71 5.64 0.71
N VAL A 126 -4.55 4.41 1.22
CA VAL A 126 -3.25 3.94 1.71
C VAL A 126 -2.28 3.70 0.57
N SER A 127 -2.71 3.07 -0.53
CA SER A 127 -1.83 2.81 -1.66
C SER A 127 -1.34 4.09 -2.34
N ILE A 128 -2.18 5.11 -2.49
CA ILE A 128 -1.74 6.41 -3.03
C ILE A 128 -0.80 7.15 -2.06
N ALA A 129 -1.08 7.13 -0.76
CA ALA A 129 -0.21 7.75 0.24
C ALA A 129 1.19 7.10 0.25
N VAL A 130 1.24 5.76 0.19
CA VAL A 130 2.49 4.99 0.12
C VAL A 130 3.23 5.28 -1.18
N LEU A 131 2.54 5.33 -2.32
CA LEU A 131 3.15 5.69 -3.60
C LEU A 131 3.75 7.09 -3.60
N LEU A 132 3.02 8.07 -3.07
CA LEU A 132 3.53 9.44 -2.95
C LEU A 132 4.76 9.49 -2.05
N THR A 133 4.73 8.76 -0.92
CA THR A 133 5.86 8.70 0.02
C THR A 133 7.09 8.03 -0.61
N LEU A 134 6.91 6.92 -1.33
CA LEU A 134 8.00 6.25 -2.02
C LEU A 134 8.51 7.08 -3.21
N GLY A 135 7.61 7.74 -3.94
CA GLY A 135 7.95 8.62 -5.05
C GLY A 135 8.78 9.82 -4.62
N THR A 136 8.39 10.50 -3.52
CA THR A 136 9.19 11.60 -2.96
C THR A 136 10.49 11.11 -2.37
N ALA A 137 10.50 9.95 -1.69
CA ALA A 137 11.72 9.35 -1.19
C ALA A 137 12.72 9.07 -2.31
N VAL A 138 12.29 8.49 -3.43
CA VAL A 138 13.20 8.11 -4.52
C VAL A 138 13.62 9.31 -5.38
N ALA A 139 12.72 10.28 -5.61
CA ALA A 139 12.97 11.38 -6.54
C ALA A 139 13.63 12.61 -5.91
N VAL A 140 13.49 12.80 -4.59
CA VAL A 140 13.85 14.07 -3.93
C VAL A 140 14.88 13.90 -2.80
N LEU A 141 14.95 12.73 -2.16
CA LEU A 141 15.73 12.48 -0.92
C LEU A 141 16.94 11.56 -1.13
#